data_AF-A0A8S9VB53-F1
#
_entry.id   AF-A0A8S9VB53-F1
#
_cell.length_a   1.000
_cell.length_b   1.000
_cell.length_c   1.000
_cell.angle_alpha   90.00
_cell.angle_beta   90.00
_cell.angle_gamma   90.00
#
_symmetry.space_group_name_H-M   'P 1'
#
loop_
_entity.id
_entity.type
_entity.pdbx_description
1 polymer ?
#
loop_
_entity_poly.entity_id
_entity_poly.type
_entity_poly.pdbx_seq_one_letter_code
_entity_poly.pdbx_strand_id
1 'polypeptide(L)'
;MPKVAHVSAEKDISPLEDVCYQVVTWDYSLPTFDPVPMVKTVVLSPSAVKRFDRFVVVARPYIGPVACAGLAIRFAVFATPAGVGRILAPISVILHMFGLIMTCAQLRTEYIKIILRTFDFWFLQTANTIWAVVLSAVMSDLRVVLIVFCWLDFTAWLLQETYLRNSNAVVAVALFEWVFYVLLMVEIVLDLVDQVHHYAITTACGCTLSTKDILVNVIGTMTMLSLRNLWRRYQLVKCRKPGTAMKAPGFRSKIALRPVGPLIISLRNNAGPRDKCQELTIPASRKAKPLNSRPPLQMRLSAPADRFETKDTVWPRIGALGPLKTWKTAALYTCGTTGGAFATLSLFLTGSELGAVIGLVASAVFSGVYACCCQRQLLVRLVTSFHFIFLYSQIFAIGLCVVDLLDWNWAYVCGVGSSLLLTFTFLTMDALTPIMKRRLCFAYWMAIAAVVLFLTVHLVLVLDVLVFGHWDLQDRVFLKFYLLEQRATVYVIPTLLSRVATVIVWAGRFVYVAMTRQDDNALVLLRGDVEFDFEG
;
A
#
# COMPACT_ATOMS: atom_id res chain seq x y z
N MET A 1 -39.49 -32.75 -59.12
CA MET A 1 -39.81 -32.43 -57.71
C MET A 1 -38.77 -33.05 -56.78
N PRO A 2 -37.83 -32.28 -56.23
CA PRO A 2 -37.08 -32.64 -55.04
C PRO A 2 -37.42 -31.72 -53.85
N LYS A 3 -37.36 -32.32 -52.66
CA LYS A 3 -37.79 -31.81 -51.36
C LYS A 3 -37.04 -30.54 -50.93
N VAL A 4 -37.80 -29.54 -50.50
CA VAL A 4 -37.33 -28.37 -49.74
C VAL A 4 -36.91 -28.85 -48.35
N ALA A 5 -35.62 -28.71 -48.04
CA ALA A 5 -35.12 -28.89 -46.68
C ALA A 5 -35.35 -27.59 -45.90
N HIS A 6 -36.20 -27.67 -44.87
CA HIS A 6 -36.34 -26.66 -43.84
C HIS A 6 -35.00 -26.49 -43.12
N VAL A 7 -34.36 -25.33 -43.29
CA VAL A 7 -33.28 -24.87 -42.43
C VAL A 7 -33.92 -24.45 -41.10
N SER A 8 -33.78 -25.30 -40.09
CA SER A 8 -34.06 -24.95 -38.70
C SER A 8 -33.04 -23.91 -38.24
N ALA A 9 -33.50 -22.67 -38.11
CA ALA A 9 -32.83 -21.63 -37.33
C ALA A 9 -32.88 -22.02 -35.86
N GLU A 10 -31.78 -22.55 -35.32
CA GLU A 10 -31.66 -22.75 -33.88
C GLU A 10 -30.21 -22.57 -33.42
N LYS A 11 -30.05 -21.68 -32.42
CA LYS A 11 -28.84 -21.31 -31.67
C LYS A 11 -27.83 -20.38 -32.36
N ASP A 12 -28.18 -19.09 -32.36
CA ASP A 12 -27.21 -18.03 -32.07
C ASP A 12 -26.62 -18.27 -30.66
N ILE A 13 -25.52 -19.02 -30.59
CA ILE A 13 -24.68 -19.10 -29.40
C ILE A 13 -23.96 -17.75 -29.31
N SER A 14 -24.28 -16.97 -28.28
CA SER A 14 -23.62 -15.72 -27.90
C SER A 14 -22.09 -15.87 -27.94
N PRO A 15 -21.36 -15.23 -28.88
CA PRO A 15 -19.92 -15.45 -29.09
C PRO A 15 -19.03 -14.81 -28.00
N LEU A 16 -19.61 -14.40 -26.87
CA LEU A 16 -18.97 -13.72 -25.74
C LEU A 16 -18.75 -14.62 -24.52
N GLU A 17 -19.10 -15.91 -24.59
CA GLU A 17 -19.15 -16.80 -23.42
C GLU A 17 -17.82 -17.46 -23.03
N ASP A 18 -16.81 -17.47 -23.90
CA ASP A 18 -15.49 -18.07 -23.63
C ASP A 18 -14.35 -17.05 -23.71
N VAL A 19 -14.52 -15.91 -23.03
CA VAL A 19 -13.46 -14.91 -22.87
C VAL A 19 -12.65 -15.24 -21.61
N CYS A 20 -11.34 -15.41 -21.75
CA CYS A 20 -10.40 -15.41 -20.65
C CYS A 20 -9.76 -14.02 -20.52
N TYR A 21 -9.26 -13.67 -19.34
CA TYR A 21 -8.49 -12.45 -19.13
C TYR A 21 -7.05 -12.76 -18.75
N GLN A 22 -6.13 -11.96 -19.26
CA GLN A 22 -4.72 -11.99 -18.87
C GLN A 22 -4.32 -10.62 -18.30
N VAL A 23 -3.50 -10.64 -17.26
CA VAL A 23 -2.92 -9.42 -16.67
C VAL A 23 -1.81 -8.92 -17.58
N VAL A 24 -1.92 -7.67 -18.02
CA VAL A 24 -0.93 -6.97 -18.85
C VAL A 24 -0.50 -5.67 -18.18
N THR A 25 0.63 -5.11 -18.59
CA THR A 25 1.02 -3.76 -18.14
C THR A 25 0.06 -2.73 -18.72
N TRP A 26 -0.32 -1.75 -17.91
CA TRP A 26 -1.16 -0.64 -18.39
C TRP A 26 -0.36 0.28 -19.33
N ASP A 27 0.90 0.59 -18.99
CA ASP A 27 1.80 1.33 -19.87
C ASP A 27 2.56 0.37 -20.79
N TYR A 28 2.64 0.71 -22.09
CA TYR A 28 3.32 -0.10 -23.11
C TYR A 28 4.85 -0.21 -22.90
N SER A 29 5.44 0.66 -22.07
CA SER A 29 6.87 0.64 -21.76
C SER A 29 7.13 0.84 -20.26
N LEU A 30 7.46 -0.24 -19.56
CA LEU A 30 8.03 -0.16 -18.22
C LEU A 30 9.39 0.55 -18.26
N PRO A 31 9.80 1.22 -17.15
CA PRO A 31 11.02 1.99 -17.14
C PRO A 31 12.25 1.12 -17.40
N THR A 32 13.21 1.69 -18.12
CA THR A 32 14.56 1.15 -18.28
C THR A 32 15.51 1.91 -17.37
N PHE A 33 16.57 1.25 -16.90
CA PHE A 33 17.61 1.92 -16.13
C PHE A 33 18.97 1.32 -16.41
N ASP A 34 20.00 2.15 -16.37
CA ASP A 34 21.38 1.68 -16.36
C ASP A 34 21.75 1.25 -14.92
N PRO A 35 22.13 -0.01 -14.68
CA PRO A 35 22.57 -0.42 -13.37
C PRO A 35 23.93 0.18 -13.01
N VAL A 36 24.80 0.53 -13.96
CA VAL A 36 26.20 0.89 -13.68
C VAL A 36 26.39 2.10 -12.76
N PRO A 37 25.72 3.26 -12.96
CA PRO A 37 26.01 4.47 -12.19
C PRO A 37 25.56 4.36 -10.72
N MET A 38 26.54 4.24 -9.84
CA MET A 38 26.37 4.28 -8.38
C MET A 38 26.59 5.70 -7.84
N VAL A 39 26.07 5.99 -6.65
CA VAL A 39 26.27 7.30 -5.99
C VAL A 39 27.76 7.65 -5.91
N LYS A 40 28.61 6.70 -5.51
CA LYS A 40 30.06 6.94 -5.43
C LYS A 40 30.69 7.31 -6.77
N THR A 41 30.22 6.74 -7.88
CA THR A 41 30.79 7.01 -9.22
C THR A 41 30.32 8.33 -9.80
N VAL A 42 29.20 8.87 -9.30
CA VAL A 42 28.69 10.20 -9.69
C VAL A 42 29.34 11.30 -8.85
N VAL A 43 29.57 11.04 -7.55
CA VAL A 43 30.10 12.06 -6.61
C VAL A 43 31.63 12.12 -6.62
N LEU A 44 32.31 10.97 -6.79
CA LEU A 44 33.78 10.89 -6.69
C LEU A 44 34.43 10.75 -8.06
N SER A 45 35.65 11.27 -8.19
CA SER A 45 36.50 11.03 -9.36
C SER A 45 36.90 9.55 -9.47
N PRO A 46 37.25 9.05 -10.68
CA PRO A 46 37.60 7.64 -10.86
C PRO A 46 38.78 7.16 -9.99
N SER A 47 39.76 8.04 -9.73
CA SER A 47 40.88 7.76 -8.83
C SER A 47 40.44 7.68 -7.36
N ALA A 48 39.51 8.54 -6.94
CA ALA A 48 38.91 8.51 -5.61
C ALA A 48 38.03 7.27 -5.40
N VAL A 49 37.26 6.83 -6.41
CA VAL A 49 36.49 5.57 -6.34
C VAL A 49 37.41 4.36 -6.12
N LYS A 50 38.54 4.28 -6.83
CA LYS A 50 39.52 3.19 -6.62
C LYS A 50 40.10 3.19 -5.20
N ARG A 51 40.41 4.36 -4.65
CA ARG A 51 40.89 4.51 -3.26
C ARG A 51 39.81 4.11 -2.27
N PHE A 52 38.58 4.56 -2.49
CA PHE A 52 37.42 4.21 -1.69
C PHE A 52 37.19 2.70 -1.67
N ASP A 53 37.18 2.04 -2.83
CA ASP A 53 36.97 0.59 -2.93
C ASP A 53 38.08 -0.22 -2.25
N ARG A 54 39.34 0.24 -2.34
CA ARG A 54 40.44 -0.38 -1.58
C ARG A 54 40.23 -0.24 -0.08
N PHE A 55 39.81 0.94 0.37
CA PHE A 55 39.49 1.18 1.78
C PHE A 55 38.31 0.33 2.26
N VAL A 56 37.25 0.20 1.45
CA VAL A 56 36.09 -0.66 1.73
C VAL A 56 36.50 -2.10 1.99
N VAL A 57 37.42 -2.64 1.18
CA VAL A 57 37.90 -4.02 1.33
C VAL A 57 38.64 -4.20 2.66
N VAL A 58 39.48 -3.24 3.03
CA VAL A 58 40.23 -3.26 4.30
C VAL A 58 39.30 -3.09 5.50
N ALA A 59 38.30 -2.22 5.40
CA ALA A 59 37.41 -1.90 6.51
C ALA A 59 36.29 -2.94 6.70
N ARG A 60 35.96 -3.74 5.67
CA ARG A 60 34.87 -4.73 5.67
C ARG A 60 34.76 -5.61 6.94
N PRO A 61 35.83 -6.24 7.47
CA PRO A 61 35.71 -7.10 8.65
C PRO A 61 35.27 -6.33 9.90
N TYR A 62 35.55 -5.03 9.99
CA TYR A 62 35.22 -4.19 11.13
C TYR A 62 33.81 -3.56 11.04
N ILE A 63 33.27 -3.39 9.82
CA ILE A 63 31.96 -2.74 9.59
C ILE A 63 30.84 -3.44 10.36
N GLY A 64 30.78 -4.77 10.28
CA GLY A 64 29.71 -5.54 10.92
C GLY A 64 29.69 -5.35 12.44
N PRO A 65 30.78 -5.68 13.16
CA PRO A 65 30.87 -5.49 14.60
C PRO A 65 30.62 -4.04 15.05
N VAL A 66 31.20 -3.07 14.34
CA VAL A 66 31.02 -1.64 14.65
C VAL A 66 29.56 -1.20 14.48
N ALA A 67 28.89 -1.66 13.41
CA ALA A 67 27.48 -1.38 13.19
C ALA A 67 26.59 -2.04 14.26
N CYS A 68 26.86 -3.29 14.65
CA CYS A 68 26.12 -3.95 15.74
C CYS A 68 26.29 -3.23 17.08
N ALA A 69 27.51 -2.80 17.41
CA ALA A 69 27.78 -2.02 18.62
C ALA A 69 27.07 -0.66 18.58
N GLY A 70 27.15 0.04 17.45
CA GLY A 70 26.41 1.29 17.24
C GLY A 70 24.92 1.09 17.49
N LEU A 71 24.33 0.03 16.93
CA LEU A 71 22.91 -0.26 16.98
C LEU A 71 22.46 -0.59 18.41
N ALA A 72 23.23 -1.40 19.14
CA ALA A 72 22.98 -1.65 20.56
C ALA A 72 23.00 -0.35 21.37
N ILE A 73 23.97 0.55 21.10
CA ILE A 73 24.03 1.86 21.76
C ILE A 73 22.82 2.73 21.37
N ARG A 74 22.33 2.66 20.12
CA ARG A 74 21.13 3.39 19.68
C ARG A 74 19.91 3.01 20.53
N PHE A 75 19.71 1.74 20.85
CA PHE A 75 18.66 1.32 21.79
C PHE A 75 18.90 1.88 23.20
N ALA A 76 20.14 1.74 23.70
CA ALA A 76 20.48 2.21 25.03
C ALA A 76 20.27 3.73 25.23
N VAL A 77 20.38 4.54 24.18
CA VAL A 77 20.20 6.00 24.25
C VAL A 77 18.80 6.40 24.74
N PHE A 78 17.76 5.65 24.35
CA PHE A 78 16.39 5.95 24.75
C PHE A 78 15.97 5.19 26.02
N ALA A 79 16.59 4.03 26.28
CA ALA A 79 16.32 3.21 27.46
C ALA A 79 17.08 3.63 28.75
N THR A 80 18.09 4.50 28.64
CA THR A 80 18.93 4.94 29.79
C THR A 80 18.58 6.36 30.26
N PRO A 81 18.96 6.75 31.49
CA PRO A 81 18.76 8.11 31.97
C PRO A 81 19.34 9.17 31.02
N ALA A 82 18.70 10.33 30.94
CA ALA A 82 19.00 11.35 29.93
C ALA A 82 20.47 11.80 29.94
N GLY A 83 21.10 11.86 31.11
CA GLY A 83 22.53 12.18 31.23
C GLY A 83 23.43 11.21 30.47
N VAL A 84 23.14 9.90 30.55
CA VAL A 84 23.89 8.85 29.83
C VAL A 84 23.51 8.85 28.36
N GLY A 85 22.20 8.93 28.05
CA GLY A 85 21.70 8.96 26.67
C GLY A 85 22.30 10.10 25.83
N ARG A 86 22.50 11.29 26.42
CA ARG A 86 23.16 12.43 25.76
C ARG A 86 24.58 12.13 25.31
N ILE A 87 25.34 11.37 26.09
CA ILE A 87 26.73 10.99 25.75
C ILE A 87 26.73 9.85 24.73
N LEU A 88 25.84 8.87 24.90
CA LEU A 88 25.74 7.71 24.02
C LEU A 88 25.25 8.06 22.61
N ALA A 89 24.41 9.08 22.47
CA ALA A 89 23.83 9.50 21.19
C ALA A 89 24.90 9.83 20.11
N PRO A 90 25.85 10.76 20.32
CA PRO A 90 26.88 11.05 19.33
C PRO A 90 27.82 9.87 19.10
N ILE A 91 28.12 9.06 20.14
CA ILE A 91 28.94 7.84 20.00
C ILE A 91 28.25 6.85 19.03
N SER A 92 26.95 6.61 19.22
CA SER A 92 26.17 5.76 18.32
C SER A 92 26.19 6.28 16.88
N VAL A 93 26.04 7.58 16.69
CA VAL A 93 26.09 8.19 15.35
C VAL A 93 27.44 7.97 14.68
N ILE A 94 28.55 8.19 15.38
CA ILE A 94 29.90 7.99 14.83
C ILE A 94 30.12 6.54 14.40
N LEU A 95 29.69 5.57 15.22
CA LEU A 95 29.84 4.15 14.92
C LEU A 95 29.04 3.74 13.67
N HIS A 96 27.82 4.27 13.50
CA HIS A 96 26.99 3.95 12.33
C HIS A 96 27.33 4.75 11.07
N MET A 97 27.89 5.95 11.22
CA MET A 97 28.14 6.87 10.11
C MET A 97 28.94 6.19 8.99
N PHE A 98 29.92 5.37 9.37
CA PHE A 98 30.69 4.63 8.39
C PHE A 98 29.84 3.61 7.61
N GLY A 99 28.99 2.84 8.28
CA GLY A 99 28.06 1.91 7.64
C GLY A 99 27.09 2.61 6.68
N LEU A 100 26.54 3.76 7.10
CA LEU A 100 25.63 4.56 6.28
C LEU A 100 26.30 5.08 5.00
N ILE A 101 27.49 5.69 5.10
CA ILE A 101 28.25 6.18 3.94
C ILE A 101 28.51 5.06 2.95
N MET A 102 28.88 3.88 3.46
CA MET A 102 29.21 2.71 2.66
C MET A 102 27.99 2.14 1.93
N THR A 103 26.84 2.08 2.60
CA THR A 103 25.57 1.69 1.98
C THR A 103 25.14 2.72 0.93
N CYS A 104 25.14 4.01 1.26
CA CYS A 104 24.79 5.11 0.36
C CYS A 104 25.66 5.13 -0.91
N ALA A 105 26.97 4.92 -0.77
CA ALA A 105 27.93 4.87 -1.88
C ALA A 105 27.59 3.79 -2.91
N GLN A 106 26.91 2.72 -2.51
CA GLN A 106 26.58 1.56 -3.34
C GLN A 106 25.18 1.62 -3.98
N LEU A 107 24.37 2.63 -3.63
CA LEU A 107 23.05 2.81 -4.22
C LEU A 107 23.17 3.19 -5.70
N ARG A 108 22.25 2.68 -6.54
CA ARG A 108 22.26 2.93 -7.99
C ARG A 108 21.36 4.12 -8.34
N THR A 109 21.95 5.15 -8.93
CA THR A 109 21.32 6.46 -9.11
C THR A 109 20.12 6.45 -10.05
N GLU A 110 20.18 5.74 -11.18
CA GLU A 110 19.04 5.63 -12.09
C GLU A 110 17.87 4.87 -11.46
N TYR A 111 18.16 3.85 -10.64
CA TYR A 111 17.10 3.13 -9.94
C TYR A 111 16.51 3.97 -8.78
N ILE A 112 17.32 4.79 -8.09
CA ILE A 112 16.83 5.78 -7.12
C ILE A 112 15.77 6.68 -7.77
N LYS A 113 15.99 7.20 -8.98
CA LYS A 113 15.01 8.05 -9.68
C LYS A 113 13.65 7.39 -9.87
N ILE A 114 13.63 6.07 -10.10
CA ILE A 114 12.39 5.30 -10.23
C ILE A 114 11.70 5.20 -8.86
N ILE A 115 12.42 4.84 -7.80
CA ILE A 115 11.87 4.68 -6.45
C ILE A 115 11.36 6.01 -5.89
N LEU A 116 12.09 7.11 -6.11
CA LEU A 116 11.69 8.47 -5.68
C LEU A 116 10.40 8.97 -6.36
N ARG A 117 9.92 8.34 -7.43
CA ARG A 117 8.64 8.67 -8.06
C ARG A 117 7.46 7.86 -7.51
N THR A 118 7.73 6.93 -6.59
CA THR A 118 6.69 6.06 -6.03
C THR A 118 5.98 6.73 -4.85
N PHE A 119 4.68 6.52 -4.76
CA PHE A 119 3.88 6.95 -3.61
C PHE A 119 4.37 6.33 -2.30
N ASP A 120 4.71 5.03 -2.32
CA ASP A 120 5.13 4.29 -1.13
C ASP A 120 6.40 4.89 -0.50
N PHE A 121 7.34 5.40 -1.31
CA PHE A 121 8.53 6.12 -0.82
C PHE A 121 8.14 7.42 -0.11
N TRP A 122 7.38 8.30 -0.79
CA TRP A 122 7.01 9.60 -0.22
C TRP A 122 6.14 9.49 1.02
N PHE A 123 5.23 8.51 1.05
CA PHE A 123 4.40 8.25 2.22
C PHE A 123 5.26 7.90 3.44
N LEU A 124 6.18 6.95 3.30
CA LEU A 124 7.09 6.55 4.37
C LEU A 124 8.08 7.66 4.75
N GLN A 125 8.60 8.40 3.78
CA GLN A 125 9.53 9.50 4.04
C GLN A 125 8.85 10.67 4.76
N THR A 126 7.60 10.98 4.42
CA THR A 126 6.82 12.01 5.10
C THR A 126 6.54 11.59 6.54
N ALA A 127 6.11 10.34 6.76
CA ALA A 127 5.94 9.80 8.12
C ALA A 127 7.25 9.85 8.93
N ASN A 128 8.36 9.40 8.34
CA ASN A 128 9.70 9.48 8.96
C ASN A 128 10.10 10.92 9.31
N THR A 129 9.76 11.89 8.46
CA THR A 129 10.06 13.30 8.71
C THR A 129 9.19 13.88 9.83
N ILE A 130 7.89 13.56 9.86
CA ILE A 130 7.00 13.95 10.97
C ILE A 130 7.51 13.37 12.28
N TRP A 131 7.87 12.09 12.31
CA TRP A 131 8.45 11.44 13.48
C TRP A 131 9.71 12.16 13.96
N ALA A 132 10.67 12.40 13.06
CA ALA A 132 11.94 13.03 13.41
C ALA A 132 11.74 14.45 13.95
N VAL A 133 10.87 15.25 13.32
CA VAL A 133 10.57 16.62 13.75
C VAL A 133 9.90 16.63 15.13
N VAL A 134 8.85 15.84 15.31
CA VAL A 134 8.08 15.82 16.58
C VAL A 134 8.93 15.28 17.72
N LEU A 135 9.67 14.19 17.50
CA LEU A 135 10.52 13.60 18.55
C LEU A 135 11.66 14.55 18.93
N SER A 136 12.24 15.24 17.95
CA SER A 136 13.30 16.22 18.21
C SER A 136 12.79 17.40 19.04
N ALA A 137 11.60 17.91 18.72
CA ALA A 137 10.98 19.00 19.47
C ALA A 137 10.69 18.61 20.94
N VAL A 138 10.22 17.38 21.16
CA VAL A 138 9.87 16.86 22.49
C VAL A 138 11.10 16.54 23.36
N MET A 139 12.22 16.12 22.76
CA MET A 139 13.44 15.77 23.50
C MET A 139 14.32 16.99 23.84
N SER A 140 14.42 17.97 22.95
CA SER A 140 15.13 19.24 23.17
C SER A 140 16.55 19.13 23.78
N ASP A 141 17.28 18.04 23.51
CA ASP A 141 18.65 17.82 24.00
C ASP A 141 19.57 17.12 22.97
N LEU A 142 20.80 16.76 23.38
CA LEU A 142 21.83 16.21 22.46
C LEU A 142 21.40 14.88 21.79
N ARG A 143 20.42 14.15 22.33
CA ARG A 143 19.88 12.92 21.72
C ARG A 143 19.23 13.18 20.36
N VAL A 144 18.87 14.43 20.06
CA VAL A 144 18.37 14.88 18.74
C VAL A 144 19.34 14.54 17.61
N VAL A 145 20.65 14.55 17.86
CA VAL A 145 21.66 14.17 16.84
C VAL A 145 21.44 12.73 16.35
N LEU A 146 21.06 11.82 17.26
CA LEU A 146 20.73 10.45 16.90
C LEU A 146 19.42 10.36 16.11
N ILE A 147 18.41 11.17 16.44
CA ILE A 147 17.14 11.20 15.70
C ILE A 147 17.37 11.62 14.25
N VAL A 148 18.13 12.70 14.03
CA VAL A 148 18.49 13.15 12.67
C VAL A 148 19.26 12.07 11.92
N PHE A 149 20.15 11.37 12.60
CA PHE A 149 20.85 10.22 12.01
C PHE A 149 19.89 9.09 11.64
N CYS A 150 18.98 8.69 12.54
CA CYS A 150 17.96 7.68 12.26
C CYS A 150 17.04 8.08 11.09
N TRP A 151 16.72 9.37 10.95
CA TRP A 151 15.97 9.87 9.80
C TRP A 151 16.73 9.64 8.47
N LEU A 152 18.03 9.95 8.42
CA LEU A 152 18.89 9.69 7.26
C LEU A 152 19.02 8.18 6.99
N ASP A 153 19.24 7.40 8.04
CA ASP A 153 19.43 5.96 7.99
C ASP A 153 18.18 5.24 7.46
N PHE A 154 17.00 5.62 7.95
CA PHE A 154 15.72 5.13 7.43
C PHE A 154 15.52 5.52 5.96
N THR A 155 15.91 6.73 5.57
CA THR A 155 15.85 7.17 4.16
C THR A 155 16.74 6.30 3.27
N ALA A 156 17.97 6.03 3.72
CA ALA A 156 18.89 5.13 3.02
C ALA A 156 18.34 3.70 2.96
N TRP A 157 17.67 3.24 4.02
CA TRP A 157 17.01 1.94 4.07
C TRP A 157 15.84 1.82 3.07
N LEU A 158 15.03 2.88 2.89
CA LEU A 158 13.99 2.93 1.86
C LEU A 158 14.59 2.79 0.45
N LEU A 159 15.77 3.37 0.22
CA LEU A 159 16.50 3.30 -1.04
C LEU A 159 17.36 2.04 -1.19
N GLN A 160 17.49 1.23 -0.14
CA GLN A 160 18.38 0.06 -0.11
C GLN A 160 18.01 -0.99 -1.16
N GLU A 161 16.80 -0.98 -1.72
CA GLU A 161 16.46 -1.88 -2.83
C GLU A 161 17.21 -1.57 -4.12
N THR A 162 17.75 -0.36 -4.24
CA THR A 162 18.63 0.01 -5.36
C THR A 162 20.01 -0.66 -5.25
N TYR A 163 20.32 -1.20 -4.08
CA TYR A 163 21.44 -2.11 -3.89
C TYR A 163 21.08 -3.50 -4.43
N LEU A 164 21.45 -3.76 -5.68
CA LEU A 164 21.10 -5.01 -6.39
C LEU A 164 21.78 -6.29 -5.83
N ARG A 165 22.49 -6.21 -4.70
CA ARG A 165 23.13 -7.37 -4.09
C ARG A 165 22.23 -7.91 -2.98
N ASN A 166 21.55 -9.01 -3.28
CA ASN A 166 20.77 -9.75 -2.30
C ASN A 166 21.69 -10.45 -1.30
N SER A 167 21.73 -9.98 -0.06
CA SER A 167 22.47 -10.61 1.04
C SER A 167 21.59 -10.78 2.27
N ASN A 168 21.81 -11.86 3.02
CA ASN A 168 21.16 -12.07 4.32
C ASN A 168 21.45 -10.90 5.28
N ALA A 169 22.60 -10.24 5.13
CA ALA A 169 22.96 -9.07 5.92
C ALA A 169 22.00 -7.89 5.73
N VAL A 170 21.49 -7.66 4.52
CA VAL A 170 20.49 -6.61 4.24
C VAL A 170 19.18 -6.89 4.99
N VAL A 171 18.76 -8.15 5.02
CA VAL A 171 17.55 -8.56 5.76
C VAL A 171 17.76 -8.45 7.26
N ALA A 172 18.94 -8.83 7.78
CA ALA A 172 19.28 -8.70 9.19
C ALA A 172 19.27 -7.24 9.66
N VAL A 173 19.91 -6.33 8.91
CA VAL A 173 19.88 -4.89 9.22
C VAL A 173 18.45 -4.35 9.20
N ALA A 174 17.66 -4.72 8.19
CA ALA A 174 16.25 -4.32 8.11
C ALA A 174 15.40 -4.83 9.29
N LEU A 175 15.70 -6.04 9.81
CA LEU A 175 15.05 -6.58 11.00
C LEU A 175 15.43 -5.77 12.24
N PHE A 176 16.70 -5.44 12.41
CA PHE A 176 17.20 -4.63 13.52
C PHE A 176 16.59 -3.23 13.54
N GLU A 177 16.52 -2.56 12.38
CA GLU A 177 15.81 -1.28 12.24
C GLU A 177 14.34 -1.40 12.62
N TRP A 178 13.67 -2.47 12.17
CA TRP A 178 12.28 -2.71 12.51
C TRP A 178 12.08 -2.90 14.03
N VAL A 179 12.94 -3.70 14.67
CA VAL A 179 12.92 -3.91 16.13
C VAL A 179 13.17 -2.59 16.86
N PHE A 180 14.04 -1.72 16.34
CA PHE A 180 14.25 -0.37 16.87
C PHE A 180 12.97 0.46 16.94
N TYR A 181 12.23 0.56 15.85
CA TYR A 181 10.96 1.30 15.86
C TYR A 181 9.91 0.68 16.79
N VAL A 182 9.86 -0.66 16.90
CA VAL A 182 8.94 -1.34 17.83
C VAL A 182 9.29 -1.00 19.28
N LEU A 183 10.56 -1.13 19.68
CA LEU A 183 10.99 -0.85 21.04
C LEU A 183 10.84 0.63 21.39
N LEU A 184 11.21 1.53 20.49
CA LEU A 184 11.00 2.97 20.68
C LEU A 184 9.52 3.33 20.84
N MET A 185 8.63 2.69 20.07
CA MET A 185 7.18 2.86 20.25
C MET A 185 6.74 2.44 21.64
N VAL A 186 7.21 1.30 22.13
CA VAL A 186 6.89 0.80 23.48
C VAL A 186 7.41 1.77 24.56
N GLU A 187 8.65 2.25 24.42
CA GLU A 187 9.25 3.22 25.35
C GLU A 187 8.46 4.53 25.41
N ILE A 188 8.02 5.06 24.26
CA ILE A 188 7.20 6.28 24.20
C ILE A 188 5.80 6.04 24.77
N VAL A 189 5.16 4.91 24.46
CA VAL A 189 3.80 4.61 24.95
C VAL A 189 3.79 4.48 26.47
N LEU A 190 4.84 3.89 27.05
CA LEU A 190 4.97 3.67 28.49
C LEU A 190 5.54 4.89 29.25
N ASP A 191 5.94 5.96 28.56
CA ASP A 191 6.65 7.10 29.17
C ASP A 191 7.97 6.70 29.86
N LEU A 192 8.70 5.75 29.26
CA LEU A 192 10.00 5.27 29.75
C LEU A 192 11.17 6.16 29.32
N VAL A 193 10.98 7.02 28.31
CA VAL A 193 12.05 7.88 27.79
C VAL A 193 12.26 9.08 28.72
N ASP A 194 13.42 9.13 29.36
CA ASP A 194 13.73 10.16 30.36
C ASP A 194 13.79 11.58 29.77
N GLN A 195 13.32 12.58 30.52
CA GLN A 195 13.26 14.02 30.18
C GLN A 195 12.55 14.36 28.86
N VAL A 196 11.57 13.56 28.44
CA VAL A 196 10.70 13.82 27.30
C VAL A 196 9.50 14.65 27.73
N HIS A 197 9.32 15.82 27.12
CA HIS A 197 8.25 16.76 27.48
C HIS A 197 7.15 16.73 26.43
N HIS A 198 6.10 15.95 26.65
CA HIS A 198 4.97 15.90 25.74
C HIS A 198 4.14 17.18 25.84
N TYR A 199 3.83 17.77 24.69
CA TYR A 199 3.07 19.01 24.58
C TYR A 199 1.67 18.72 24.01
N ALA A 200 0.65 19.40 24.53
CA ALA A 200 -0.65 19.45 23.89
C ALA A 200 -0.54 20.39 22.67
N ILE A 201 -0.82 19.86 21.47
CA ILE A 201 -0.75 20.61 20.21
C ILE A 201 -2.06 21.36 19.99
N THR A 202 -3.18 20.67 20.23
CA THR A 202 -4.51 21.26 20.17
C THR A 202 -5.35 20.76 21.33
N THR A 203 -5.95 21.70 22.04
CA THR A 203 -6.93 21.47 23.11
C THR A 203 -8.24 22.08 22.62
N ALA A 204 -9.17 21.25 22.18
CA ALA A 204 -10.47 21.71 21.67
C ALA A 204 -11.58 20.80 22.19
N CYS A 205 -12.71 21.38 22.59
CA CYS A 205 -13.89 20.63 23.05
C CYS A 205 -13.57 19.58 24.15
N GLY A 206 -12.65 19.88 25.07
CA GLY A 206 -12.23 18.93 26.12
C GLY A 206 -11.32 17.80 25.63
N CYS A 207 -10.98 17.76 24.35
CA CYS A 207 -10.13 16.76 23.72
C CYS A 207 -8.72 17.32 23.53
N THR A 208 -7.70 16.51 23.84
CA THR A 208 -6.31 16.95 23.78
C THR A 208 -5.52 16.08 22.82
N LEU A 209 -4.99 16.67 21.75
CA LEU A 209 -4.06 15.99 20.85
C LEU A 209 -2.65 16.28 21.31
N SER A 210 -1.93 15.27 21.81
CA SER A 210 -0.57 15.44 22.29
C SER A 210 0.48 15.05 21.24
N THR A 211 1.71 15.53 21.43
CA THR A 211 2.86 15.07 20.63
C THR A 211 3.12 13.56 20.81
N LYS A 212 2.78 12.99 21.97
CA LYS A 212 2.84 11.55 22.24
C LYS A 212 1.95 10.79 21.26
N ASP A 213 0.70 11.24 21.09
CA ASP A 213 -0.25 10.57 20.21
C ASP A 213 0.22 10.58 18.75
N ILE A 214 0.78 11.70 18.29
CA ILE A 214 1.36 11.79 16.95
C ILE A 214 2.52 10.80 16.79
N LEU A 215 3.44 10.76 17.76
CA LEU A 215 4.61 9.87 17.70
C LEU A 215 4.20 8.40 17.65
N VAL A 216 3.31 7.96 18.54
CA VAL A 216 2.85 6.57 18.61
C VAL A 216 2.16 6.18 17.29
N ASN A 217 1.32 7.05 16.75
CA ASN A 217 0.62 6.79 15.49
C ASN A 217 1.54 6.73 14.27
N VAL A 218 2.48 7.65 14.16
CA VAL A 218 3.43 7.73 13.05
C VAL A 218 4.40 6.55 13.10
N ILE A 219 4.98 6.25 14.26
CA ILE A 219 5.87 5.09 14.44
C ILE A 219 5.09 3.80 14.17
N GLY A 220 3.88 3.63 14.70
CA GLY A 220 3.06 2.45 14.43
C GLY A 220 2.79 2.22 12.95
N THR A 221 2.52 3.30 12.20
CA THR A 221 2.32 3.23 10.74
C THR A 221 3.63 2.88 10.01
N MET A 222 4.74 3.49 10.41
CA MET A 222 6.06 3.17 9.86
C MET A 222 6.43 1.70 10.12
N THR A 223 6.27 1.20 11.35
CA THR A 223 6.54 -0.18 11.77
C THR A 223 5.73 -1.21 10.98
N MET A 224 4.45 -0.93 10.72
CA MET A 224 3.60 -1.82 9.92
C MET A 224 4.06 -1.91 8.46
N LEU A 225 4.39 -0.77 7.86
CA LEU A 225 4.85 -0.70 6.48
C LEU A 225 6.28 -1.22 6.32
N SER A 226 7.14 -1.03 7.32
CA SER A 226 8.50 -1.54 7.30
C SER A 226 8.55 -3.05 7.51
N LEU A 227 7.65 -3.62 8.32
CA LEU A 227 7.47 -5.08 8.44
C LEU A 227 7.14 -5.70 7.08
N ARG A 228 6.25 -5.08 6.31
CA ARG A 228 5.92 -5.52 4.95
C ARG A 228 7.15 -5.53 4.05
N ASN A 229 7.92 -4.45 4.05
CA ASN A 229 9.11 -4.33 3.22
C ASN A 229 10.16 -5.37 3.63
N LEU A 230 10.35 -5.58 4.95
CA LEU A 230 11.20 -6.63 5.51
C LEU A 230 10.76 -8.03 5.07
N TRP A 231 9.47 -8.35 5.21
CA TRP A 231 8.91 -9.63 4.80
C TRP A 231 9.11 -9.90 3.31
N ARG A 232 8.86 -8.89 2.47
CA ARG A 232 9.09 -8.99 1.01
C ARG A 232 10.55 -9.29 0.70
N ARG A 233 11.49 -8.59 1.34
CA ARG A 233 12.93 -8.82 1.17
C ARG A 233 13.34 -10.21 1.66
N TYR A 234 12.84 -10.64 2.82
CA TYR A 234 13.07 -11.99 3.34
C TYR A 234 12.61 -13.07 2.36
N GLN A 235 11.40 -12.94 1.80
CA GLN A 235 10.89 -13.86 0.78
C GLN A 235 11.74 -13.84 -0.49
N LEU A 236 12.21 -12.67 -0.92
CA LEU A 236 13.05 -12.53 -2.11
C LEU A 236 14.40 -13.23 -1.95
N VAL A 237 14.98 -13.20 -0.75
CA VAL A 237 16.21 -13.92 -0.41
C VAL A 237 15.95 -15.42 -0.28
N LYS A 238 14.87 -15.82 0.39
CA LYS A 238 14.52 -17.24 0.63
C LYS A 238 14.14 -18.00 -0.65
N CYS A 239 13.40 -17.36 -1.55
CA CYS A 239 12.89 -17.98 -2.78
C CYS A 239 13.83 -17.81 -3.99
N ARG A 240 15.03 -17.26 -3.80
CA ARG A 240 15.96 -17.02 -4.90
C ARG A 240 16.54 -18.34 -5.41
N LYS A 241 16.36 -18.60 -6.70
CA LYS A 241 17.09 -19.64 -7.43
C LYS A 241 18.21 -19.00 -8.26
N PRO A 242 19.42 -19.57 -8.30
CA PRO A 242 20.46 -19.10 -9.22
C PRO A 242 19.93 -19.09 -10.67
N GLY A 243 20.24 -18.03 -11.43
CA GLY A 243 19.82 -17.89 -12.84
C GLY A 243 18.39 -17.40 -13.09
N THR A 244 17.65 -16.98 -12.05
CA THR A 244 16.31 -16.38 -12.21
C THR A 244 16.36 -14.85 -12.20
N ALA A 245 15.44 -14.21 -12.95
CA ALA A 245 15.30 -12.76 -13.01
C ALA A 245 15.14 -12.14 -11.62
N MET A 246 15.74 -10.96 -11.43
CA MET A 246 15.69 -10.26 -10.15
C MET A 246 14.36 -9.52 -10.01
N LYS A 247 13.61 -9.78 -8.93
CA LYS A 247 12.38 -9.04 -8.62
C LYS A 247 12.71 -7.65 -8.09
N ALA A 248 11.88 -6.66 -8.44
CA ALA A 248 11.91 -5.28 -7.99
C ALA A 248 10.84 -5.03 -6.90
N PRO A 249 11.13 -5.23 -5.60
CA PRO A 249 10.10 -5.21 -4.56
C PRO A 249 9.42 -3.85 -4.33
N GLY A 250 10.12 -2.74 -4.56
CA GLY A 250 9.67 -1.36 -4.29
C GLY A 250 9.23 -0.60 -5.53
N PHE A 251 9.32 -1.20 -6.71
CA PHE A 251 8.60 -0.70 -7.88
C PHE A 251 7.54 -1.71 -8.31
N ARG A 252 6.28 -1.27 -8.30
CA ARG A 252 5.16 -2.05 -8.82
C ARG A 252 4.49 -1.35 -9.97
N SER A 253 4.24 -2.09 -11.04
CA SER A 253 3.62 -1.57 -12.25
C SER A 253 2.10 -1.44 -12.09
N LYS A 254 1.51 -0.51 -12.83
CA LYS A 254 0.06 -0.50 -13.02
C LYS A 254 -0.30 -1.58 -14.04
N ILE A 255 -1.39 -2.29 -13.81
CA ILE A 255 -1.80 -3.44 -14.62
C ILE A 255 -3.25 -3.30 -15.09
N ALA A 256 -3.57 -3.98 -16.18
CA ALA A 256 -4.90 -4.04 -16.77
C ALA A 256 -5.27 -5.48 -17.16
N LEU A 257 -6.57 -5.75 -17.27
CA LEU A 257 -7.09 -7.04 -17.74
C LEU A 257 -7.35 -7.00 -19.24
N ARG A 258 -6.58 -7.76 -20.02
CA ARG A 258 -6.79 -7.88 -21.46
C ARG A 258 -7.59 -9.15 -21.78
N PRO A 259 -8.65 -9.07 -22.59
CA PRO A 259 -9.38 -10.26 -23.04
C PRO A 259 -8.51 -11.10 -23.99
N VAL A 260 -8.50 -12.41 -23.80
CA VAL A 260 -7.79 -13.43 -24.56
C VAL A 260 -8.80 -14.54 -24.89
N GLY A 261 -8.96 -14.86 -26.18
CA GLY A 261 -9.86 -15.92 -26.63
C GLY A 261 -9.62 -16.31 -28.09
N PRO A 262 -10.00 -17.53 -28.52
CA PRO A 262 -9.72 -18.07 -29.85
C PRO A 262 -10.31 -17.20 -30.98
N LEU A 263 -11.48 -16.58 -30.74
CA LEU A 263 -12.15 -15.71 -31.70
C LEU A 263 -11.53 -14.31 -31.82
N ILE A 264 -10.92 -13.78 -30.74
CA ILE A 264 -10.23 -12.48 -30.77
C ILE A 264 -8.89 -12.61 -31.48
N ILE A 265 -8.23 -13.77 -31.37
CA ILE A 265 -7.02 -14.11 -32.10
C ILE A 265 -7.34 -14.27 -33.61
N SER A 266 -8.47 -14.88 -33.98
CA SER A 266 -8.89 -15.00 -35.38
C SER A 266 -9.36 -13.68 -36.00
N LEU A 267 -10.11 -12.85 -35.26
CA LEU A 267 -10.49 -11.48 -35.68
C LEU A 267 -9.27 -10.57 -35.86
N ARG A 268 -8.24 -10.71 -35.03
CA ARG A 268 -6.97 -9.98 -35.17
C ARG A 268 -6.16 -10.44 -36.38
N ASN A 269 -6.23 -11.72 -36.74
CA ASN A 269 -5.57 -12.27 -37.92
C ASN A 269 -6.32 -11.94 -39.22
N ASN A 270 -7.63 -11.69 -39.16
CA ASN A 270 -8.46 -11.35 -40.31
C ASN A 270 -8.66 -9.83 -40.52
N ALA A 271 -8.42 -9.00 -39.50
CA ALA A 271 -8.28 -7.56 -39.68
C ALA A 271 -6.93 -7.27 -40.35
N GLY A 272 -6.96 -6.71 -41.56
CA GLY A 272 -5.79 -6.40 -42.37
C GLY A 272 -4.69 -5.58 -41.67
N PRO A 273 -3.51 -5.48 -42.28
CA PRO A 273 -2.26 -5.14 -41.59
C PRO A 273 -2.21 -3.65 -41.24
N ARG A 274 -2.56 -3.28 -40.01
CA ARG A 274 -2.18 -1.96 -39.49
C ARG A 274 -1.71 -1.84 -38.05
N ASP A 275 -1.63 -2.95 -37.30
CA ASP A 275 -0.95 -2.95 -35.99
C ASP A 275 -0.06 -4.18 -35.83
N LYS A 276 1.12 -4.15 -36.47
CA LYS A 276 2.24 -5.02 -36.10
C LYS A 276 2.80 -4.55 -34.76
N CYS A 277 2.13 -4.94 -33.68
CA CYS A 277 2.76 -5.06 -32.38
C CYS A 277 3.69 -6.27 -32.46
N GLN A 278 4.94 -5.97 -32.76
CA GLN A 278 6.11 -6.82 -32.89
C GLN A 278 6.13 -7.93 -31.82
N GLU A 279 5.76 -9.15 -32.22
CA GLU A 279 6.35 -10.35 -31.64
C GLU A 279 7.87 -10.25 -31.84
N LEU A 280 8.60 -10.34 -30.73
CA LEU A 280 10.05 -10.27 -30.73
C LEU A 280 10.62 -11.61 -31.23
N THR A 281 10.46 -11.90 -32.52
CA THR A 281 11.23 -12.93 -33.20
C THR A 281 12.56 -12.31 -33.63
N ILE A 282 13.63 -12.83 -33.07
CA ILE A 282 15.02 -12.43 -33.30
C ILE A 282 15.37 -12.56 -34.79
N PRO A 283 15.78 -11.49 -35.50
CA PRO A 283 16.57 -11.64 -36.72
C PRO A 283 18.04 -11.61 -36.34
N ALA A 284 18.75 -12.70 -36.65
CA ALA A 284 20.20 -12.73 -36.70
C ALA A 284 20.68 -11.73 -37.79
N SER A 285 21.05 -10.53 -37.37
CA SER A 285 21.84 -9.61 -38.19
C SER A 285 22.85 -8.90 -37.29
N ARG A 286 24.05 -9.48 -37.23
CA ARG A 286 25.26 -8.85 -36.69
C ARG A 286 25.57 -7.61 -37.53
N LYS A 287 25.22 -6.43 -37.01
CA LYS A 287 26.00 -5.21 -37.26
C LYS A 287 26.58 -4.76 -35.92
N ALA A 288 27.91 -4.79 -35.85
CA ALA A 288 28.68 -4.48 -34.65
C ALA A 288 28.40 -3.04 -34.21
N LYS A 289 27.68 -2.89 -33.09
CA LYS A 289 27.65 -1.66 -32.32
C LYS A 289 28.93 -1.57 -31.48
N PRO A 290 29.45 -0.35 -31.23
CA PRO A 290 30.71 -0.15 -30.55
C PRO A 290 30.72 -0.80 -29.16
N LEU A 291 31.83 -1.47 -28.92
CA LEU A 291 32.19 -2.32 -27.79
C LEU A 291 32.35 -1.48 -26.50
N ASN A 292 31.28 -0.97 -25.89
CA ASN A 292 31.33 -0.50 -24.48
C ASN A 292 29.98 -0.17 -23.79
N SER A 293 28.83 -0.15 -24.48
CA SER A 293 27.55 0.08 -23.80
C SER A 293 26.84 -1.23 -23.48
N ARG A 294 26.89 -1.68 -22.22
CA ARG A 294 25.95 -2.72 -21.75
C ARG A 294 24.52 -2.16 -21.95
N PRO A 295 23.57 -2.94 -22.52
CA PRO A 295 22.22 -2.44 -22.73
C PRO A 295 21.57 -2.10 -21.39
N PRO A 296 20.74 -1.03 -21.31
CA PRO A 296 20.01 -0.71 -20.10
C PRO A 296 19.09 -1.88 -19.71
N LEU A 297 18.92 -2.11 -18.42
CA LEU A 297 18.05 -3.15 -17.91
C LEU A 297 16.60 -2.76 -18.17
N GLN A 298 15.87 -3.62 -18.89
CA GLN A 298 14.45 -3.47 -19.14
C GLN A 298 13.66 -4.16 -18.04
N MET A 299 12.88 -3.38 -17.28
CA MET A 299 11.89 -3.92 -16.37
C MET A 299 10.77 -4.61 -17.16
N ARG A 300 10.33 -5.77 -16.69
CA ARG A 300 9.24 -6.57 -17.25
C ARG A 300 8.27 -6.96 -16.15
N LEU A 301 6.99 -7.10 -16.49
CA LEU A 301 6.01 -7.63 -15.55
C LEU A 301 6.38 -9.08 -15.24
N SER A 302 6.56 -9.41 -13.96
CA SER A 302 6.83 -10.79 -13.54
C SER A 302 5.61 -11.62 -13.91
N ALA A 303 5.78 -12.54 -14.86
CA ALA A 303 4.67 -13.20 -15.54
C ALA A 303 3.76 -13.92 -14.52
N PRO A 304 2.50 -13.50 -14.32
CA PRO A 304 1.53 -14.43 -13.79
C PRO A 304 1.10 -15.34 -14.95
N ALA A 305 1.38 -16.63 -14.84
CA ALA A 305 0.92 -17.66 -15.77
C ALA A 305 -0.62 -17.80 -15.78
N ASP A 306 -1.32 -17.10 -14.89
CA ASP A 306 -2.73 -17.33 -14.61
C ASP A 306 -3.61 -16.61 -15.64
N ARG A 307 -4.36 -17.41 -16.40
CA ARG A 307 -5.50 -16.95 -17.21
C ARG A 307 -6.73 -16.98 -16.31
N PHE A 308 -7.46 -15.87 -16.28
CA PHE A 308 -8.67 -15.77 -15.48
C PHE A 308 -9.88 -16.10 -16.35
N GLU A 309 -10.50 -17.24 -16.08
CA GLU A 309 -11.77 -17.61 -16.69
C GLU A 309 -12.90 -16.77 -16.11
N THR A 310 -13.73 -16.19 -16.99
CA THR A 310 -14.83 -15.29 -16.57
C THR A 310 -15.90 -16.02 -15.74
N LYS A 311 -16.00 -17.36 -15.89
CA LYS A 311 -16.99 -18.21 -15.21
C LYS A 311 -16.55 -18.63 -13.79
N ASP A 312 -15.27 -18.50 -13.45
CA ASP A 312 -14.72 -18.83 -12.12
C ASP A 312 -14.96 -17.70 -11.11
N THR A 313 -16.24 -17.39 -10.89
CA THR A 313 -16.70 -16.43 -9.88
C THR A 313 -16.90 -17.10 -8.53
N VAL A 314 -16.93 -16.31 -7.44
CA VAL A 314 -17.18 -16.81 -6.07
C VAL A 314 -18.44 -17.67 -6.00
N TRP A 315 -19.51 -17.28 -6.72
CA TRP A 315 -20.72 -18.08 -6.82
C TRP A 315 -21.13 -18.27 -8.30
N PRO A 316 -20.74 -19.38 -8.95
CA PRO A 316 -20.93 -19.58 -10.38
C PRO A 316 -22.37 -19.44 -10.87
N ARG A 317 -23.39 -19.77 -10.07
CA ARG A 317 -24.80 -19.63 -10.49
C ARG A 317 -25.26 -18.18 -10.62
N ILE A 318 -24.63 -17.26 -9.88
CA ILE A 318 -24.92 -15.81 -9.91
C ILE A 318 -23.93 -15.14 -10.87
N GLY A 319 -22.67 -15.58 -10.90
CA GLY A 319 -21.68 -15.11 -11.88
C GLY A 319 -21.94 -15.56 -13.33
N ALA A 320 -22.72 -16.61 -13.56
CA ALA A 320 -23.18 -17.00 -14.88
C ALA A 320 -24.43 -16.23 -15.36
N LEU A 321 -24.99 -15.32 -14.54
CA LEU A 321 -26.15 -14.53 -14.94
C LEU A 321 -25.79 -13.69 -16.17
N GLY A 322 -26.66 -13.75 -17.18
CA GLY A 322 -26.64 -12.82 -18.30
C GLY A 322 -26.84 -11.36 -17.84
N PRO A 323 -26.86 -10.40 -18.78
CA PRO A 323 -27.15 -9.01 -18.45
C PRO A 323 -28.40 -8.90 -17.56
N LEU A 324 -28.27 -8.24 -16.41
CA LEU A 324 -29.41 -8.07 -15.50
C LEU A 324 -30.47 -7.22 -16.21
N LYS A 325 -31.74 -7.67 -16.14
CA LYS A 325 -32.87 -6.84 -16.58
C LYS A 325 -32.87 -5.52 -15.80
N THR A 326 -33.23 -4.42 -16.46
CA THR A 326 -33.17 -3.05 -15.90
C THR A 326 -33.79 -2.94 -14.50
N TRP A 327 -34.91 -3.64 -14.25
CA TRP A 327 -35.56 -3.65 -12.94
C TRP A 327 -34.73 -4.29 -11.83
N LYS A 328 -33.98 -5.38 -12.13
CA LYS A 328 -33.09 -6.05 -11.15
C LYS A 328 -31.92 -5.14 -10.81
N THR A 329 -31.38 -4.47 -11.82
CA THR A 329 -30.33 -3.46 -11.66
C THR A 329 -30.83 -2.30 -10.82
N ALA A 330 -32.01 -1.75 -11.12
CA ALA A 330 -32.62 -0.68 -10.33
C ALA A 330 -32.86 -1.10 -8.86
N ALA A 331 -33.37 -2.31 -8.62
CA ALA A 331 -33.56 -2.85 -7.28
C ALA A 331 -32.22 -2.99 -6.53
N LEU A 332 -31.18 -3.53 -7.18
CA LEU A 332 -29.85 -3.66 -6.59
C LEU A 332 -29.27 -2.31 -6.20
N TYR A 333 -29.31 -1.31 -7.10
CA TYR A 333 -28.82 0.02 -6.79
C TYR A 333 -29.65 0.73 -5.73
N THR A 334 -30.97 0.50 -5.70
CA THR A 334 -31.83 0.99 -4.61
C THR A 334 -31.38 0.43 -3.26
N CYS A 335 -31.02 -0.85 -3.19
CA CYS A 335 -30.44 -1.44 -1.98
C CYS A 335 -29.12 -0.76 -1.59
N GLY A 336 -28.21 -0.54 -2.55
CA GLY A 336 -26.93 0.14 -2.31
C GLY A 336 -27.09 1.58 -1.84
N THR A 337 -27.98 2.36 -2.47
CA THR A 337 -28.26 3.75 -2.08
C THR A 337 -28.95 3.82 -0.73
N THR A 338 -29.88 2.91 -0.45
CA THR A 338 -30.57 2.81 0.85
C THR A 338 -29.57 2.49 1.95
N GLY A 339 -28.70 1.51 1.71
CA GLY A 339 -27.63 1.15 2.62
C GLY A 339 -26.67 2.31 2.92
N GLY A 340 -26.25 3.05 1.89
CA GLY A 340 -25.38 4.22 2.05
C GLY A 340 -26.07 5.42 2.71
N ALA A 341 -27.34 5.67 2.38
CA ALA A 341 -28.15 6.70 3.02
C ALA A 341 -28.30 6.39 4.52
N PHE A 342 -28.71 5.19 4.89
CA PHE A 342 -28.83 4.83 6.30
C PHE A 342 -27.49 4.77 7.03
N ALA A 343 -26.38 4.41 6.36
CA ALA A 343 -25.03 4.46 6.97
C ALA A 343 -24.60 5.90 7.32
N THR A 344 -24.98 6.88 6.51
CA THR A 344 -24.66 8.29 6.74
C THR A 344 -25.65 8.94 7.70
N LEU A 345 -26.95 8.72 7.48
CA LEU A 345 -28.01 9.24 8.35
C LEU A 345 -27.91 8.69 9.76
N SER A 346 -27.53 7.42 9.94
CA SER A 346 -27.37 6.85 11.29
C SER A 346 -26.33 7.62 12.10
N LEU A 347 -25.30 8.21 11.48
CA LEU A 347 -24.25 8.94 12.20
C LEU A 347 -24.67 10.36 12.58
N PHE A 348 -25.62 10.96 11.86
CA PHE A 348 -25.98 12.37 12.03
C PHE A 348 -27.40 12.61 12.55
N LEU A 349 -28.27 11.62 12.42
CA LEU A 349 -29.65 11.67 12.92
C LEU A 349 -29.83 10.59 13.96
N THR A 350 -30.42 10.96 15.09
CA THR A 350 -30.98 10.04 16.09
C THR A 350 -32.20 9.33 15.49
N GLY A 351 -31.94 8.32 14.67
CA GLY A 351 -32.93 7.64 13.83
C GLY A 351 -33.18 6.20 14.26
N SER A 352 -34.46 5.81 14.22
CA SER A 352 -35.00 4.47 14.55
C SER A 352 -34.05 3.30 14.23
N GLU A 353 -33.84 2.41 15.21
CA GLU A 353 -33.07 1.17 15.07
C GLU A 353 -33.48 0.35 13.84
N LEU A 354 -34.79 0.35 13.55
CA LEU A 354 -35.36 -0.31 12.37
C LEU A 354 -34.74 0.19 11.06
N GLY A 355 -34.57 1.51 10.91
CA GLY A 355 -33.96 2.11 9.72
C GLY A 355 -32.48 1.70 9.56
N ALA A 356 -31.74 1.65 10.67
CA ALA A 356 -30.34 1.23 10.65
C ALA A 356 -30.19 -0.26 10.28
N VAL A 357 -31.09 -1.12 10.79
CA VAL A 357 -31.13 -2.54 10.42
C VAL A 357 -31.50 -2.73 8.94
N ILE A 358 -32.50 -1.99 8.44
CA ILE A 358 -32.85 -2.00 7.01
C ILE A 358 -31.66 -1.58 6.16
N GLY A 359 -30.94 -0.52 6.56
CA GLY A 359 -29.71 -0.07 5.91
C GLY A 359 -28.64 -1.16 5.86
N LEU A 360 -28.39 -1.83 6.98
CA LEU A 360 -27.41 -2.92 7.07
C LEU A 360 -27.79 -4.10 6.16
N VAL A 361 -29.05 -4.53 6.18
CA VAL A 361 -29.55 -5.62 5.33
C VAL A 361 -29.46 -5.24 3.85
N ALA A 362 -29.85 -4.01 3.48
CA ALA A 362 -29.77 -3.52 2.12
C ALA A 362 -28.31 -3.49 1.61
N SER A 363 -27.38 -3.01 2.43
CA SER A 363 -25.93 -3.06 2.15
C SER A 363 -25.39 -4.47 2.03
N ALA A 364 -25.85 -5.41 2.86
CA ALA A 364 -25.46 -6.81 2.79
C ALA A 364 -25.95 -7.47 1.50
N VAL A 365 -27.19 -7.19 1.07
CA VAL A 365 -27.73 -7.67 -0.22
C VAL A 365 -26.92 -7.11 -1.38
N PHE A 366 -26.67 -5.79 -1.40
CA PHE A 366 -25.87 -5.15 -2.44
C PHE A 366 -24.45 -5.75 -2.51
N SER A 367 -23.75 -5.75 -1.38
CA SER A 367 -22.38 -6.23 -1.28
C SER A 367 -22.26 -7.73 -1.58
N GLY A 368 -23.24 -8.52 -1.15
CA GLY A 368 -23.31 -9.95 -1.40
C GLY A 368 -23.42 -10.28 -2.88
N VAL A 369 -24.31 -9.60 -3.62
CA VAL A 369 -24.44 -9.79 -5.07
C VAL A 369 -23.13 -9.45 -5.78
N TYR A 370 -22.48 -8.34 -5.41
CA TYR A 370 -21.19 -7.95 -5.98
C TYR A 370 -20.09 -8.97 -5.66
N ALA A 371 -19.99 -9.43 -4.41
CA ALA A 371 -19.01 -10.42 -4.00
C ALA A 371 -19.19 -11.75 -4.74
N CYS A 372 -20.44 -12.19 -4.96
CA CYS A 372 -20.75 -13.38 -5.77
C CYS A 372 -20.26 -13.27 -7.22
N CYS A 373 -20.25 -12.07 -7.78
CA CYS A 373 -19.83 -11.76 -9.15
C CYS A 373 -18.32 -11.57 -9.30
N CYS A 374 -17.57 -11.40 -8.21
CA CYS A 374 -16.11 -11.29 -8.25
C CYS A 374 -15.46 -12.60 -8.75
N GLN A 375 -14.41 -12.48 -9.56
CA GLN A 375 -13.60 -13.62 -9.95
C GLN A 375 -12.79 -14.10 -8.75
N ARG A 376 -12.85 -15.41 -8.46
CA ARG A 376 -12.37 -15.97 -7.20
C ARG A 376 -10.88 -15.74 -6.95
N GLN A 377 -10.04 -15.97 -7.95
CA GLN A 377 -8.58 -15.84 -7.82
C GLN A 377 -8.14 -14.38 -7.69
N LEU A 378 -8.74 -13.46 -8.47
CA LEU A 378 -8.52 -12.03 -8.37
C LEU A 378 -9.00 -11.49 -7.02
N LEU A 379 -10.14 -11.96 -6.52
CA LEU A 379 -10.63 -11.60 -5.20
C LEU A 379 -9.65 -12.06 -4.12
N VAL A 380 -9.21 -13.32 -4.12
CA VAL A 380 -8.21 -13.83 -3.18
C VAL A 380 -6.93 -13.01 -3.27
N ARG A 381 -6.42 -12.76 -4.47
CA ARG A 381 -5.21 -11.94 -4.68
C ARG A 381 -5.36 -10.50 -4.18
N LEU A 382 -6.57 -9.96 -4.28
CA LEU A 382 -6.90 -8.60 -3.83
C LEU A 382 -7.02 -8.52 -2.31
N VAL A 383 -7.83 -9.39 -1.69
CA VAL A 383 -8.05 -9.37 -0.23
C VAL A 383 -6.82 -9.80 0.55
N THR A 384 -5.92 -10.59 -0.06
CA THR A 384 -4.60 -10.91 0.52
C THR A 384 -3.53 -9.88 0.18
N SER A 385 -3.83 -8.90 -0.68
CA SER A 385 -2.88 -7.84 -1.01
C SER A 385 -2.69 -6.92 0.18
N PHE A 386 -1.44 -6.51 0.43
CA PHE A 386 -1.16 -5.58 1.51
C PHE A 386 -1.93 -4.27 1.38
N HIS A 387 -2.07 -3.70 0.17
CA HIS A 387 -2.76 -2.41 0.01
C HIS A 387 -4.22 -2.51 0.44
N PHE A 388 -4.89 -3.63 0.16
CA PHE A 388 -6.24 -3.89 0.64
C PHE A 388 -6.27 -4.07 2.17
N ILE A 389 -5.46 -4.98 2.71
CA ILE A 389 -5.45 -5.28 4.16
C ILE A 389 -5.15 -4.02 4.96
N PHE A 390 -4.13 -3.26 4.55
CA PHE A 390 -3.74 -2.03 5.20
C PHE A 390 -4.85 -0.99 5.16
N LEU A 391 -5.41 -0.69 3.98
CA LEU A 391 -6.44 0.34 3.84
C LEU A 391 -7.73 -0.08 4.57
N TYR A 392 -8.17 -1.33 4.40
CA TYR A 392 -9.36 -1.84 5.07
C TYR A 392 -9.18 -1.91 6.58
N SER A 393 -7.99 -2.25 7.10
CA SER A 393 -7.72 -2.22 8.55
C SER A 393 -7.76 -0.79 9.10
N GLN A 394 -7.29 0.21 8.35
CA GLN A 394 -7.43 1.61 8.76
C GLN A 394 -8.91 2.01 8.82
N ILE A 395 -9.70 1.67 7.80
CA ILE A 395 -11.14 1.99 7.75
C ILE A 395 -11.91 1.25 8.84
N PHE A 396 -11.57 -0.02 9.10
CA PHE A 396 -12.14 -0.78 10.20
C PHE A 396 -11.81 -0.16 11.56
N ALA A 397 -10.56 0.27 11.78
CA ALA A 397 -10.16 0.98 12.99
C ALA A 397 -10.93 2.29 13.17
N ILE A 398 -11.15 3.06 12.09
CA ILE A 398 -12.02 4.25 12.11
C ILE A 398 -13.43 3.86 12.56
N GLY A 399 -14.00 2.80 11.99
CA GLY A 399 -15.32 2.30 12.36
C GLY A 399 -15.42 1.96 13.85
N LEU A 400 -14.42 1.26 14.40
CA LEU A 400 -14.35 0.97 15.83
C LEU A 400 -14.27 2.23 16.69
N CYS A 401 -13.44 3.21 16.30
CA CYS A 401 -13.35 4.49 16.99
C CYS A 401 -14.69 5.25 16.97
N VAL A 402 -15.40 5.26 15.84
CA VAL A 402 -16.70 5.94 15.72
C VAL A 402 -17.77 5.25 16.56
N VAL A 403 -17.81 3.91 16.57
CA VAL A 403 -18.75 3.16 17.43
C VAL A 403 -18.46 3.42 18.91
N ASP A 404 -17.18 3.49 19.30
CA ASP A 404 -16.78 3.73 20.69
C ASP A 404 -17.10 5.18 21.14
N LEU A 405 -16.93 6.16 20.25
CA LEU A 405 -17.34 7.56 20.48
C LEU A 405 -18.86 7.72 20.62
N LEU A 406 -19.62 6.81 20.02
CA LEU A 406 -21.09 6.82 20.00
C LEU A 406 -21.70 5.74 20.91
N ASP A 407 -20.96 5.34 21.93
CA ASP A 407 -21.43 4.51 23.05
C ASP A 407 -21.97 3.15 22.65
N TRP A 408 -21.49 2.57 21.55
CA TRP A 408 -21.89 1.24 21.09
C TRP A 408 -23.40 1.09 20.85
N ASN A 409 -24.14 2.19 20.65
CA ASN A 409 -25.57 2.12 20.37
C ASN A 409 -25.79 1.36 19.05
N TRP A 410 -26.75 0.43 19.08
CA TRP A 410 -27.04 -0.49 17.99
C TRP A 410 -27.29 0.21 16.65
N ALA A 411 -27.96 1.37 16.64
CA ALA A 411 -28.21 2.13 15.43
C ALA A 411 -26.91 2.57 14.73
N TYR A 412 -25.93 3.07 15.50
CA TYR A 412 -24.62 3.48 14.97
C TYR A 412 -23.77 2.27 14.56
N VAL A 413 -23.83 1.17 15.32
CA VAL A 413 -23.15 -0.09 14.97
C VAL A 413 -23.65 -0.60 13.63
N CYS A 414 -24.96 -0.62 13.40
CA CYS A 414 -25.54 -0.99 12.10
C CYS A 414 -25.13 -0.03 10.98
N GLY A 415 -25.08 1.28 11.26
CA GLY A 415 -24.60 2.30 10.33
C GLY A 415 -23.16 2.11 9.88
N VAL A 416 -22.25 1.94 10.85
CA VAL A 416 -20.84 1.65 10.60
C VAL A 416 -20.68 0.31 9.89
N GLY A 417 -21.41 -0.73 10.30
CA GLY A 417 -21.43 -2.03 9.63
C GLY A 417 -21.86 -1.93 8.17
N SER A 418 -22.89 -1.13 7.88
CA SER A 418 -23.36 -0.83 6.51
C SER A 418 -22.25 -0.15 5.70
N SER A 419 -21.59 0.87 6.27
CA SER A 419 -20.45 1.57 5.65
C SER A 419 -19.27 0.63 5.34
N LEU A 420 -18.95 -0.29 6.26
CA LEU A 420 -17.87 -1.26 6.08
C LEU A 420 -18.17 -2.26 4.95
N LEU A 421 -19.40 -2.75 4.84
CA LEU A 421 -19.83 -3.65 3.76
C LEU A 421 -19.74 -2.96 2.39
N LEU A 422 -20.24 -1.72 2.30
CA LEU A 422 -20.15 -0.92 1.07
C LEU A 422 -18.69 -0.63 0.69
N THR A 423 -17.88 -0.24 1.67
CA THR A 423 -16.44 -0.01 1.48
C THR A 423 -15.74 -1.27 0.96
N PHE A 424 -16.03 -2.44 1.55
CA PHE A 424 -15.49 -3.72 1.08
C PHE A 424 -15.84 -3.95 -0.40
N THR A 425 -17.08 -3.68 -0.80
CA THR A 425 -17.54 -3.79 -2.19
C THR A 425 -16.76 -2.89 -3.14
N PHE A 426 -16.57 -1.62 -2.78
CA PHE A 426 -15.83 -0.68 -3.62
C PHE A 426 -14.33 -0.99 -3.69
N LEU A 427 -13.72 -1.44 -2.58
CA LEU A 427 -12.31 -1.86 -2.57
C LEU A 427 -12.08 -3.17 -3.33
N THR A 428 -13.11 -4.03 -3.44
CA THR A 428 -13.02 -5.30 -4.18
C THR A 428 -13.42 -5.20 -5.66
N MET A 429 -13.73 -4.01 -6.16
CA MET A 429 -14.18 -3.81 -7.56
C MET A 429 -13.16 -4.29 -8.62
N ASP A 430 -11.88 -4.32 -8.29
CA ASP A 430 -10.81 -4.82 -9.17
C ASP A 430 -10.90 -6.34 -9.40
N ALA A 431 -11.61 -7.06 -8.53
CA ALA A 431 -11.88 -8.48 -8.70
C ALA A 431 -13.03 -8.77 -9.70
N LEU A 432 -13.78 -7.75 -10.12
CA LEU A 432 -14.78 -7.88 -11.18
C LEU A 432 -14.11 -7.81 -12.54
N THR A 433 -14.38 -8.81 -13.38
CA THR A 433 -13.94 -8.78 -14.78
C THR A 433 -14.67 -7.66 -15.55
N PRO A 434 -14.09 -7.12 -16.63
CA PRO A 434 -14.73 -6.08 -17.44
C PRO A 434 -16.13 -6.45 -17.94
N ILE A 435 -16.35 -7.72 -18.33
CA ILE A 435 -17.68 -8.23 -18.71
C ILE A 435 -18.65 -8.13 -17.53
N MET A 436 -18.22 -8.52 -16.33
CA MET A 436 -19.08 -8.49 -15.15
C MET A 436 -19.42 -7.06 -14.73
N LYS A 437 -18.47 -6.13 -14.81
CA LYS A 437 -18.72 -4.69 -14.58
C LYS A 437 -19.80 -4.15 -15.51
N ARG A 438 -19.76 -4.51 -16.80
CA ARG A 438 -20.80 -4.15 -17.78
C ARG A 438 -22.16 -4.77 -17.44
N ARG A 439 -22.19 -6.05 -17.03
CA ARG A 439 -23.44 -6.74 -16.64
C ARG A 439 -24.10 -6.14 -15.39
N LEU A 440 -23.30 -5.65 -14.45
CA LEU A 440 -23.76 -4.95 -13.24
C LEU A 440 -24.00 -3.45 -13.46
N CYS A 441 -23.73 -2.93 -14.67
CA CYS A 441 -23.72 -1.49 -14.98
C CYS A 441 -22.83 -0.67 -14.02
N PHE A 442 -21.76 -1.27 -13.50
CA PHE A 442 -20.89 -0.62 -12.53
C PHE A 442 -19.96 0.38 -13.24
N ALA A 443 -20.03 1.64 -12.84
CA ALA A 443 -19.13 2.69 -13.29
C ALA A 443 -18.20 3.12 -12.15
N TYR A 444 -16.93 3.37 -12.44
CA TYR A 444 -15.97 3.77 -11.41
C TYR A 444 -16.26 5.14 -10.79
N TRP A 445 -16.99 6.02 -11.49
CA TRP A 445 -17.49 7.26 -10.89
C TRP A 445 -18.30 6.99 -9.63
N MET A 446 -18.98 5.84 -9.53
CA MET A 446 -19.68 5.43 -8.32
C MET A 446 -18.73 5.13 -7.17
N ALA A 447 -17.60 4.46 -7.45
CA ALA A 447 -16.56 4.22 -6.44
C ALA A 447 -15.91 5.52 -5.99
N ILE A 448 -15.65 6.45 -6.92
CA ILE A 448 -15.12 7.79 -6.58
C ILE A 448 -16.12 8.54 -5.70
N ALA A 449 -17.41 8.57 -6.08
CA ALA A 449 -18.46 9.22 -5.31
C ALA A 449 -18.59 8.62 -3.90
N ALA A 450 -18.54 7.29 -3.78
CA ALA A 450 -18.58 6.60 -2.49
C ALA A 450 -17.38 6.93 -1.60
N VAL A 451 -16.17 6.98 -2.17
CA VAL A 451 -14.95 7.38 -1.45
C VAL A 451 -15.05 8.84 -1.00
N VAL A 452 -15.48 9.75 -1.88
CA VAL A 452 -15.65 11.17 -1.53
C VAL A 452 -16.69 11.36 -0.43
N LEU A 453 -17.83 10.66 -0.51
CA LEU A 453 -18.86 10.68 0.53
C LEU A 453 -18.30 10.17 1.86
N PHE A 454 -17.63 9.01 1.85
CA PHE A 454 -16.98 8.45 3.05
C PHE A 454 -16.00 9.44 3.67
N LEU A 455 -15.11 10.05 2.88
CA LEU A 455 -14.14 11.03 3.38
C LEU A 455 -14.83 12.28 3.94
N THR A 456 -15.89 12.75 3.29
CA THR A 456 -16.65 13.93 3.72
C THR A 456 -17.29 13.70 5.09
N VAL A 457 -17.94 12.55 5.28
CA VAL A 457 -18.55 12.16 6.57
C VAL A 457 -17.53 12.16 7.69
N HIS A 458 -16.36 11.56 7.46
CA HIS A 458 -15.31 11.50 8.49
C HIS A 458 -14.62 12.84 8.71
N LEU A 459 -14.49 13.67 7.68
CA LEU A 459 -13.98 15.04 7.83
C LEU A 459 -14.92 15.89 8.67
N VAL A 460 -16.24 15.79 8.45
CA VAL A 460 -17.25 16.46 9.28
C VAL A 460 -17.14 15.99 10.73
N LEU A 461 -16.99 14.69 10.97
CA LEU A 461 -16.82 14.15 12.32
C LEU A 461 -15.53 14.65 13.00
N VAL A 462 -14.42 14.69 12.26
CA VAL A 462 -13.16 15.27 12.77
C VAL A 462 -13.29 16.78 13.03
N LEU A 463 -13.97 17.53 12.17
CA LEU A 463 -14.23 18.96 12.37
C LEU A 463 -15.13 19.21 13.57
N ASP A 464 -16.12 18.35 13.81
CA ASP A 464 -16.96 18.45 15.01
C ASP A 464 -16.13 18.25 16.27
N VAL A 465 -15.32 17.19 16.31
CA VAL A 465 -14.43 16.89 17.44
C VAL A 465 -13.41 18.02 17.70
N LEU A 466 -12.86 18.62 16.65
CA LEU A 466 -11.77 19.60 16.79
C LEU A 466 -12.23 21.07 16.86
N VAL A 467 -13.44 21.39 16.39
CA VAL A 467 -13.86 22.80 16.20
C VAL A 467 -15.26 23.07 16.74
N PHE A 468 -16.26 22.29 16.33
CA PHE A 468 -17.67 22.66 16.58
C PHE A 468 -18.19 22.17 17.92
N GLY A 469 -17.80 20.97 18.36
CA GLY A 469 -18.25 20.34 19.60
C GLY A 469 -19.77 20.14 19.66
N HIS A 470 -20.45 19.99 18.53
CA HIS A 470 -21.91 19.94 18.48
C HIS A 470 -22.47 18.62 19.03
N TRP A 471 -21.75 17.51 18.82
CA TRP A 471 -22.19 16.19 19.28
C TRP A 471 -21.64 15.78 20.66
N ASP A 472 -20.97 16.68 21.38
CA ASP A 472 -20.36 16.43 22.70
C ASP A 472 -19.58 15.10 22.76
N LEU A 473 -18.83 14.82 21.69
CA LEU A 473 -18.07 13.58 21.53
C LEU A 473 -16.93 13.54 22.54
N GLN A 474 -17.01 12.63 23.50
CA GLN A 474 -16.04 12.54 24.59
C GLN A 474 -14.79 11.74 24.19
N ASP A 475 -13.61 12.22 24.58
CA ASP A 475 -12.36 11.48 24.39
C ASP A 475 -12.27 10.29 25.34
N ARG A 476 -12.76 9.14 24.89
CA ARG A 476 -12.76 7.90 25.67
C ARG A 476 -11.41 7.22 25.61
N VAL A 477 -11.14 6.44 26.65
CA VAL A 477 -9.94 5.60 26.68
C VAL A 477 -10.25 4.31 25.93
N PHE A 478 -9.72 4.19 24.71
CA PHE A 478 -9.90 3.07 23.81
C PHE A 478 -9.22 1.79 24.33
N LEU A 479 -7.97 1.91 24.80
CA LEU A 479 -7.17 0.78 25.27
C LEU A 479 -6.45 1.16 26.56
N LYS A 480 -6.62 0.33 27.60
CA LYS A 480 -5.86 0.40 28.85
C LYS A 480 -5.07 -0.89 28.99
N PHE A 481 -3.76 -0.80 29.13
CA PHE A 481 -2.94 -1.97 29.43
C PHE A 481 -1.83 -1.61 30.40
N TYR A 482 -1.41 -2.63 31.14
CA TYR A 482 -0.35 -2.56 32.13
C TYR A 482 0.85 -3.34 31.59
N LEU A 483 1.99 -2.68 31.45
CA LEU A 483 3.25 -3.32 31.09
C LEU A 483 4.35 -2.74 31.98
N LEU A 484 5.18 -3.59 32.59
CA LEU A 484 6.29 -3.15 33.45
C LEU A 484 5.82 -2.21 34.59
N GLU A 485 4.70 -2.53 35.23
CA GLU A 485 4.08 -1.71 36.31
C GLU A 485 3.63 -0.30 35.89
N GLN A 486 3.86 0.09 34.63
CA GLN A 486 3.41 1.34 34.05
C GLN A 486 2.08 1.17 33.32
N ARG A 487 1.27 2.23 33.36
CA ARG A 487 -0.06 2.27 32.77
C ARG A 487 -0.01 3.04 31.46
N ALA A 488 -0.27 2.34 30.36
CA ALA A 488 -0.49 2.99 29.06
C ALA A 488 -1.99 3.17 28.79
N THR A 489 -2.37 4.37 28.38
CA THR A 489 -3.73 4.71 27.95
C THR A 489 -3.70 5.23 26.52
N VAL A 490 -4.46 4.59 25.64
CA VAL A 490 -4.66 5.05 24.26
C VAL A 490 -6.05 5.64 24.14
N TYR A 491 -6.13 6.86 23.63
CA TYR A 491 -7.37 7.61 23.47
C TYR A 491 -7.98 7.42 22.08
N VAL A 492 -9.30 7.53 21.99
CA VAL A 492 -10.05 7.28 20.74
C VAL A 492 -9.80 8.37 19.73
N ILE A 493 -9.85 9.64 20.13
CA ILE A 493 -9.82 10.78 19.20
C ILE A 493 -8.48 10.91 18.47
N PRO A 494 -7.32 10.83 19.15
CA PRO A 494 -6.03 10.86 18.45
C PRO A 494 -5.85 9.66 17.51
N THR A 495 -6.38 8.50 17.90
CA THR A 495 -6.40 7.31 17.04
C THR A 495 -7.24 7.57 15.80
N LEU A 496 -8.48 8.03 15.96
CA LEU A 496 -9.38 8.36 14.87
C LEU A 496 -8.76 9.36 13.89
N LEU A 497 -8.22 10.48 14.39
CA LEU A 497 -7.62 11.54 13.57
C LEU A 497 -6.48 10.99 12.70
N SER A 498 -5.59 10.21 13.30
CA SER A 498 -4.48 9.54 12.61
C SER A 498 -4.96 8.59 11.51
N ARG A 499 -5.98 7.77 11.80
CA ARG A 499 -6.53 6.81 10.83
C ARG A 499 -7.25 7.54 9.69
N VAL A 500 -8.03 8.57 9.98
CA VAL A 500 -8.70 9.41 8.96
C VAL A 500 -7.68 10.08 8.06
N ALA A 501 -6.63 10.70 8.61
CA ALA A 501 -5.56 11.30 7.82
C ALA A 501 -4.85 10.27 6.91
N THR A 502 -4.57 9.08 7.45
CA THR A 502 -3.98 7.97 6.67
C THR A 502 -4.89 7.54 5.53
N VAL A 503 -6.19 7.36 5.80
CA VAL A 503 -7.18 6.97 4.80
C VAL A 503 -7.35 8.05 3.73
N ILE A 504 -7.36 9.34 4.08
CA ILE A 504 -7.42 10.45 3.11
C ILE A 504 -6.26 10.36 2.10
N VAL A 505 -5.03 10.21 2.59
CA VAL A 505 -3.84 10.16 1.72
C VAL A 505 -3.86 8.92 0.82
N TRP A 506 -4.25 7.77 1.35
CA TRP A 506 -4.33 6.51 0.59
C TRP A 506 -5.51 6.46 -0.38
N ALA A 507 -6.67 6.98 0.01
CA ALA A 507 -7.84 7.11 -0.84
C ALA A 507 -7.62 8.16 -1.95
N GLY A 508 -6.88 9.23 -1.67
CA GLY A 508 -6.47 10.22 -2.69
C GLY A 508 -5.68 9.58 -3.83
N ARG A 509 -4.76 8.65 -3.51
CA ARG A 509 -4.07 7.84 -4.54
C ARG A 509 -5.05 7.00 -5.37
N PHE A 510 -6.03 6.38 -4.72
CA PHE A 510 -7.05 5.57 -5.41
C PHE A 510 -7.88 6.44 -6.36
N VAL A 511 -8.40 7.57 -5.88
CA VAL A 511 -9.19 8.53 -6.69
C VAL A 511 -8.36 9.07 -7.85
N TYR A 512 -7.11 9.47 -7.62
CA TYR A 512 -6.22 9.96 -8.67
C TYR A 512 -6.03 8.92 -9.78
N VAL A 513 -5.80 7.66 -9.43
CA VAL A 513 -5.64 6.56 -10.40
C VAL A 513 -6.97 6.28 -11.11
N ALA A 514 -8.09 6.33 -10.40
CA ALA A 514 -9.42 6.13 -10.97
C ALA A 514 -9.84 7.26 -11.93
N MET A 515 -9.38 8.49 -11.71
CA MET A 515 -9.64 9.64 -12.58
C MET A 515 -8.70 9.71 -13.79
N THR A 516 -7.44 9.30 -13.64
CA THR A 516 -6.43 9.37 -14.72
C THR A 516 -6.42 8.15 -15.64
N ARG A 517 -7.38 7.22 -15.45
CA ARG A 517 -7.48 6.02 -16.28
C ARG A 517 -8.06 6.34 -17.66
N GLN A 518 -7.49 5.71 -18.70
CA GLN A 518 -7.98 5.81 -20.07
C GLN A 518 -8.85 4.61 -20.47
N ASP A 519 -8.75 3.48 -19.75
CA ASP A 519 -9.48 2.25 -20.04
C ASP A 519 -10.11 1.68 -18.74
N ASP A 520 -11.34 1.17 -18.86
CA ASP A 520 -12.07 0.49 -17.79
C ASP A 520 -11.46 -0.87 -17.39
N ASN A 521 -10.54 -1.38 -18.21
CA ASN A 521 -9.80 -2.59 -17.93
C ASN A 521 -8.65 -2.41 -16.92
N ALA A 522 -8.29 -1.16 -16.59
CA ALA A 522 -7.21 -0.86 -15.64
C ALA A 522 -7.60 -1.23 -14.20
N LEU A 523 -6.70 -1.93 -13.50
CA LEU A 523 -6.84 -2.28 -12.10
C LEU A 523 -6.24 -1.15 -11.24
N VAL A 524 -7.01 -0.67 -10.27
CA VAL A 524 -6.69 0.55 -9.49
C VAL A 524 -5.88 0.21 -8.22
N LEU A 525 -6.34 -0.80 -7.48
CA LEU A 525 -5.80 -1.26 -6.22
C LEU A 525 -4.74 -2.36 -6.40
N LEU A 526 -4.94 -3.28 -7.35
CA LEU A 526 -3.92 -4.28 -7.69
C LEU A 526 -2.74 -3.65 -8.45
N ARG A 527 -1.53 -4.09 -8.10
CA ARG A 527 -0.28 -3.69 -8.76
C ARG A 527 0.53 -4.90 -9.14
N GLY A 528 1.15 -4.87 -10.31
CA GLY A 528 1.97 -5.96 -10.83
C GLY A 528 3.38 -5.94 -10.26
N ASP A 529 3.89 -7.12 -9.89
CA ASP A 529 5.30 -7.29 -9.53
C ASP A 529 6.16 -7.19 -10.80
N VAL A 530 7.35 -6.61 -10.67
CA VAL A 530 8.25 -6.32 -11.79
C VAL A 530 9.56 -7.07 -11.58
N GLU A 531 10.17 -7.54 -12.67
CA GLU A 531 11.45 -8.22 -12.68
C GLU A 531 12.36 -7.69 -13.79
N PHE A 532 13.67 -7.93 -13.65
CA PHE A 532 14.68 -7.58 -14.65
C PHE A 532 15.84 -8.59 -14.62
N ASP A 533 16.44 -8.82 -15.78
CA ASP A 533 17.54 -9.78 -15.93
C ASP A 533 18.88 -9.14 -15.55
N PHE A 534 19.25 -9.25 -14.28
CA PHE A 534 20.55 -8.79 -13.79
C PHE A 534 21.45 -9.98 -13.44
N GLU A 535 22.43 -10.22 -14.31
CA GLU A 535 23.59 -11.08 -13.99
C GLU A 535 24.57 -10.25 -13.16
N GLY A 536 24.54 -10.48 -11.85
CA GLY A 536 25.32 -9.74 -10.85
C GLY A 536 26.73 -10.27 -10.64
#